data_AF-A0A9E1EY08-F1
#
_entry.id   AF-A0A9E1EY08-F1
#
_cell.length_a   1.000
_cell.length_b   1.000
_cell.length_c   1.000
_cell.angle_alpha   90.00
_cell.angle_beta   90.00
_cell.angle_gamma   90.00
#
_symmetry.space_group_name_H-M   'P 1'
#
loop_
_entity.id
_entity.type
_entity.pdbx_description
1 polymer ?
#
loop_
_entity_poly.entity_id
_entity_poly.type
_entity_poly.pdbx_seq_one_letter_code
_entity_poly.pdbx_strand_id
1 'polypeptide(L)'
;MSASKIKNLILLILLLGVLGLLPAVVPTQAARTGAERNVHEKLEELYSSYGLTLDASSLPDSQTLYAIELENPDASNAAQALLGSKAVSQETAARGLASYTSELGSMQLSRSGELTARLTGASQAHDLARATRRYLRSMDFDLSAISEPLRESAGVYSVTAVQSLCGVPVFESALTFTYRNSALSRVDGTFYPTGETVRVSESACISCADALVCLLSSRDSLGWVGSEILSCEQGYVHSETASSAMRFVPVWRIETDAGTFHVSGITREVRQLVS
;
A
#
# COMPACT_ATOMS: atom_id res chain seq x y z
N MET A 1 42.47 11.00 -51.15
CA MET A 1 42.14 10.96 -49.71
C MET A 1 42.06 9.50 -49.27
N SER A 2 42.75 9.09 -48.20
CA SER A 2 42.79 7.69 -47.77
C SER A 2 41.46 7.26 -47.14
N ALA A 3 41.04 6.02 -47.38
CA ALA A 3 39.79 5.42 -46.88
C ALA A 3 39.62 5.55 -45.35
N SER A 4 40.73 5.62 -44.59
CA SER A 4 40.73 5.83 -43.14
C SER A 4 40.17 7.20 -42.71
N LYS A 5 40.41 8.26 -43.47
CA LYS A 5 39.94 9.62 -43.16
C LYS A 5 38.43 9.77 -43.37
N ILE A 6 37.89 9.09 -44.38
CA ILE A 6 36.45 9.07 -44.67
C ILE A 6 35.69 8.27 -43.60
N LYS A 7 36.24 7.14 -43.15
CA LYS A 7 35.65 6.34 -42.07
C LYS A 7 35.59 7.09 -40.74
N ASN A 8 36.64 7.84 -40.39
CA ASN A 8 36.62 8.70 -39.20
C ASN A 8 35.65 9.87 -39.32
N LEU A 9 35.49 10.44 -40.51
CA LEU A 9 34.54 11.54 -40.74
C LEU A 9 33.09 11.07 -40.59
N ILE A 10 32.74 9.89 -41.10
CA ILE A 10 31.40 9.30 -40.96
C ILE A 10 31.10 8.97 -39.49
N LEU A 11 32.07 8.39 -38.77
CA LEU A 11 31.94 8.11 -37.33
C LEU A 11 31.74 9.40 -36.51
N LEU A 12 32.43 10.48 -36.88
CA LEU A 12 32.29 11.78 -36.22
C LEU A 12 30.89 12.38 -36.40
N ILE A 13 30.35 12.32 -37.62
CA ILE A 13 29.00 12.82 -37.92
C ILE A 13 27.94 12.00 -37.19
N LEU A 14 28.09 10.67 -37.16
CA LEU A 14 27.17 9.79 -36.45
C LEU A 14 27.19 10.07 -34.93
N LEU A 15 28.38 10.26 -34.35
CA LEU A 15 28.55 10.59 -32.94
C LEU A 15 27.91 11.95 -32.60
N LEU A 16 28.12 12.97 -33.43
CA LEU A 16 27.50 14.29 -33.26
C LEU A 16 25.97 14.23 -33.37
N GLY A 17 25.45 13.41 -34.29
CA GLY A 17 24.00 13.18 -34.41
C GLY A 17 23.42 12.56 -33.14
N VAL A 18 24.05 11.52 -32.60
CA VAL A 18 23.62 10.87 -31.35
C VAL A 18 23.72 11.82 -30.16
N LEU A 19 24.81 12.59 -30.05
CA LEU A 19 25.00 13.58 -28.98
C LEU A 19 24.00 14.74 -29.06
N GLY A 20 23.65 15.19 -30.28
CA GLY A 20 22.69 16.26 -30.51
C GLY A 20 21.23 15.84 -30.29
N LEU A 21 20.90 14.57 -30.51
CA LEU A 21 19.55 14.03 -30.30
C LEU A 21 19.28 13.60 -28.85
N LEU A 22 20.31 13.29 -28.06
CA LEU A 22 20.20 12.90 -26.64
C LEU A 22 19.39 13.89 -25.78
N PRO A 23 19.59 15.23 -25.86
CA PRO A 23 18.80 16.20 -25.11
C PRO A 23 17.34 16.35 -25.58
N ALA A 24 17.03 15.95 -26.81
CA ALA A 24 15.67 16.01 -27.35
C ALA A 24 14.81 14.82 -26.90
N VAL A 25 15.45 13.68 -26.60
CA VAL A 25 14.78 12.44 -26.16
C VAL A 25 14.77 12.33 -24.62
N VAL A 26 15.75 12.91 -23.94
CA VAL A 26 15.83 12.92 -22.48
C VAL A 26 15.37 14.30 -21.99
N PRO A 27 14.16 14.45 -21.41
CA PRO A 27 13.77 15.69 -20.77
C PRO A 27 14.83 16.03 -19.71
N THR A 28 15.48 17.18 -19.90
CA THR A 28 16.55 17.64 -19.00
C THR A 28 15.98 17.77 -17.58
N GLN A 29 16.80 17.50 -16.57
CA GLN A 29 16.37 17.63 -15.17
C GLN A 29 15.74 19.00 -14.89
N ALA A 30 16.25 20.06 -15.52
CA ALA A 30 15.68 21.41 -15.46
C ALA A 30 14.25 21.51 -16.03
N ALA A 31 13.94 20.80 -17.12
CA ALA A 31 12.59 20.77 -17.69
C ALA A 31 11.59 20.01 -16.79
N ARG A 32 12.06 18.96 -16.09
CA ARG A 32 11.23 18.23 -15.11
C ARG A 32 10.89 19.09 -13.91
N THR A 33 11.89 19.73 -13.31
CA THR A 33 11.70 20.62 -12.15
C THR A 33 10.83 21.83 -12.50
N GLY A 34 10.95 22.36 -13.72
CA GLY A 34 10.08 23.44 -14.20
C GLY A 34 8.63 23.00 -14.38
N ALA A 35 8.40 21.79 -14.92
CA ALA A 35 7.05 21.24 -15.09
C ALA A 35 6.38 20.96 -13.74
N GLU A 36 7.10 20.40 -12.77
CA GLU A 36 6.59 20.13 -11.41
C GLU A 36 6.18 21.41 -10.68
N ARG A 37 7.03 22.45 -10.70
CA ARG A 37 6.71 23.75 -10.09
C ARG A 37 5.46 24.38 -10.70
N ASN A 38 5.33 24.33 -12.02
CA ASN A 38 4.14 24.84 -12.71
C ASN A 38 2.87 24.08 -12.31
N VAL A 39 2.96 22.77 -12.03
CA VAL A 39 1.80 21.98 -11.56
C VAL A 39 1.45 22.38 -10.12
N HIS A 40 2.45 22.53 -9.24
CA HIS A 40 2.26 22.92 -7.85
C HIS A 40 1.59 24.29 -7.75
N GLU A 41 2.13 25.31 -8.43
CA GLU A 41 1.58 26.67 -8.43
C GLU A 41 0.12 26.70 -8.90
N LYS A 42 -0.20 25.97 -9.98
CA LYS A 42 -1.58 25.89 -10.50
C LYS A 42 -2.52 25.17 -9.55
N LEU A 43 -2.03 24.16 -8.85
CA LEU A 43 -2.84 23.39 -7.91
C LEU A 43 -3.15 24.21 -6.65
N GLU A 44 -2.17 24.96 -6.14
CA GLU A 44 -2.36 25.90 -5.03
C GLU A 44 -3.33 27.02 -5.42
N GLU A 45 -3.19 27.62 -6.61
CA GLU A 45 -4.12 28.63 -7.13
C GLU A 45 -5.54 28.07 -7.25
N LEU A 46 -5.68 26.85 -7.79
CA LEU A 46 -6.96 26.17 -7.91
C LEU A 46 -7.60 25.98 -6.53
N TYR A 47 -6.89 25.43 -5.56
CA TYR A 47 -7.41 25.21 -4.20
C TYR A 47 -7.79 26.52 -3.50
N SER A 48 -6.94 27.55 -3.62
CA SER A 48 -7.17 28.89 -3.07
C SER A 48 -8.44 29.53 -3.65
N SER A 49 -8.72 29.33 -4.95
CA SER A 49 -9.95 29.83 -5.58
C SER A 49 -11.24 29.24 -4.99
N TYR A 50 -11.16 28.07 -4.36
CA TYR A 50 -12.25 27.41 -3.63
C TYR A 50 -12.19 27.64 -2.11
N GLY A 51 -11.31 28.52 -1.63
CA GLY A 51 -11.13 28.83 -0.22
C GLY A 51 -10.48 27.71 0.60
N LEU A 52 -9.68 26.86 -0.05
CA LEU A 52 -8.89 25.81 0.61
C LEU A 52 -7.41 26.12 0.56
N THR A 53 -6.69 25.73 1.62
CA THR A 53 -5.24 25.79 1.69
C THR A 53 -4.65 24.43 1.29
N LEU A 54 -3.61 24.47 0.46
CA LEU A 54 -2.83 23.31 0.05
C LEU A 54 -1.35 23.72 0.03
N ASP A 55 -0.49 22.95 0.69
CA ASP A 55 0.95 23.02 0.49
C ASP A 55 1.34 22.01 -0.59
N ALA A 56 1.54 22.47 -1.83
CA ALA A 56 1.90 21.55 -2.91
C ALA A 56 3.35 21.05 -2.78
N SER A 57 4.19 21.74 -2.00
CA SER A 57 5.58 21.33 -1.78
C SER A 57 5.73 20.11 -0.88
N SER A 58 4.72 19.82 -0.05
CA SER A 58 4.66 18.63 0.80
C SER A 58 4.01 17.41 0.13
N LEU A 59 3.54 17.53 -1.11
CA LEU A 59 2.89 16.42 -1.82
C LEU A 59 3.90 15.31 -2.15
N PRO A 60 3.52 14.03 -1.98
CA PRO A 60 4.40 12.92 -2.30
C PRO A 60 4.53 12.71 -3.81
N ASP A 61 5.67 12.15 -4.20
CA ASP A 61 5.86 11.63 -5.55
C ASP A 61 4.84 10.54 -5.85
N SER A 62 4.28 10.56 -7.05
CA SER A 62 3.32 9.54 -7.48
C SER A 62 4.06 8.29 -7.98
N GLN A 63 3.85 7.15 -7.30
CA GLN A 63 4.34 5.87 -7.77
C GLN A 63 3.42 5.32 -8.89
N THR A 64 4.02 4.69 -9.89
CA THR A 64 3.29 3.98 -10.95
C THR A 64 2.72 2.67 -10.38
N LEU A 65 1.45 2.70 -9.99
CA LEU A 65 0.72 1.54 -9.48
C LEU A 65 -0.38 1.12 -10.48
N TYR A 66 -0.83 -0.14 -10.39
CA TYR A 66 -1.92 -0.69 -11.18
C TYR A 66 -2.90 -1.42 -10.27
N ALA A 67 -4.13 -1.68 -10.72
CA ALA A 67 -4.94 -2.67 -10.02
C ALA A 67 -4.27 -4.03 -10.15
N ILE A 68 -4.21 -4.77 -9.05
CA ILE A 68 -3.54 -6.07 -8.97
C ILE A 68 -4.48 -7.12 -8.37
N GLU A 69 -4.23 -8.38 -8.69
CA GLU A 69 -4.81 -9.54 -8.03
C GLU A 69 -3.67 -10.40 -7.48
N LEU A 70 -3.86 -10.92 -6.26
CA LEU A 70 -2.97 -11.92 -5.69
C LEU A 70 -3.46 -13.31 -6.07
N GLU A 71 -2.65 -14.03 -6.85
CA GLU A 71 -2.90 -15.41 -7.23
C GLU A 71 -2.16 -16.37 -6.32
N ASN A 72 -2.82 -17.49 -6.02
CA ASN A 72 -2.29 -18.59 -5.21
C ASN A 72 -1.65 -18.12 -3.87
N PRO A 73 -2.36 -17.33 -3.05
CA PRO A 73 -1.79 -16.84 -1.79
C PRO A 73 -1.46 -18.01 -0.85
N ASP A 74 -0.24 -18.04 -0.34
CA ASP A 74 0.23 -19.10 0.56
C ASP A 74 0.37 -18.61 2.01
N ALA A 75 -0.49 -19.12 2.89
CA ALA A 75 -0.48 -18.81 4.30
C ALA A 75 0.41 -19.75 5.14
N SER A 76 1.15 -20.66 4.51
CA SER A 76 1.94 -21.68 5.22
C SER A 76 3.03 -21.07 6.10
N ASN A 77 3.71 -20.01 5.65
CA ASN A 77 4.72 -19.32 6.46
C ASN A 77 4.08 -18.63 7.67
N ALA A 78 2.90 -18.03 7.50
CA ALA A 78 2.13 -17.48 8.61
C ALA A 78 1.71 -18.55 9.62
N ALA A 79 1.22 -19.70 9.14
CA ALA A 79 0.86 -20.83 9.98
C ALA A 79 2.07 -21.34 10.78
N GLN A 80 3.23 -21.49 10.14
CA GLN A 80 4.45 -21.95 10.80
C GLN A 80 5.01 -20.92 11.80
N ALA A 81 4.93 -19.63 11.48
CA ALA A 81 5.39 -18.56 12.36
C ALA A 81 4.54 -18.50 13.65
N LEU A 82 3.23 -18.68 13.54
CA LEU A 82 2.30 -18.61 14.66
C LEU A 82 2.20 -19.94 15.43
N LEU A 83 2.08 -21.06 14.71
CA LEU A 83 1.77 -22.39 15.27
C LEU A 83 2.98 -23.34 15.31
N GLY A 84 4.16 -22.90 14.87
CA GLY A 84 5.38 -23.70 14.81
C GLY A 84 5.47 -24.63 13.59
N SER A 85 6.62 -25.27 13.41
CA SER A 85 6.93 -26.10 12.23
C SER A 85 6.05 -27.35 12.06
N LYS A 86 5.32 -27.75 13.12
CA LYS A 86 4.36 -28.86 13.08
C LYS A 86 2.95 -28.41 12.70
N ALA A 87 2.76 -27.18 12.22
CA ALA A 87 1.48 -26.72 11.72
C ALA A 87 1.05 -27.58 10.52
N VAL A 88 -0.14 -28.18 10.60
CA VAL A 88 -0.71 -28.99 9.52
C VAL A 88 -1.93 -28.29 8.97
N SER A 89 -1.98 -28.17 7.64
CA SER A 89 -3.16 -27.71 6.93
C SER A 89 -4.29 -28.74 7.05
N GLN A 90 -5.47 -28.30 7.44
CA GLN A 90 -6.66 -29.12 7.46
C GLN A 90 -7.47 -28.87 6.18
N GLU A 91 -7.71 -29.93 5.40
CA GLU A 91 -8.63 -29.85 4.28
C GLU A 91 -10.05 -29.57 4.78
N THR A 92 -10.45 -28.30 4.71
CA THR A 92 -11.84 -27.92 4.95
C THR A 92 -12.50 -27.70 3.60
N ALA A 93 -13.09 -28.76 3.05
CA ALA A 93 -13.77 -28.73 1.75
C ALA A 93 -14.97 -27.75 1.69
N ALA A 94 -15.38 -27.21 2.84
CA ALA A 94 -16.46 -26.24 2.94
C ALA A 94 -15.94 -24.88 3.41
N ARG A 95 -16.30 -23.83 2.68
CA ARG A 95 -16.24 -22.38 3.03
C ARG A 95 -15.05 -21.54 2.59
N GLY A 96 -14.07 -22.07 1.85
CA GLY A 96 -12.97 -21.24 1.35
C GLY A 96 -12.13 -20.60 2.46
N LEU A 97 -12.00 -21.31 3.58
CA LEU A 97 -11.13 -20.96 4.70
C LEU A 97 -9.94 -21.90 4.70
N ALA A 98 -8.73 -21.36 4.74
CA ALA A 98 -7.53 -22.13 5.03
C ALA A 98 -7.43 -22.29 6.56
N SER A 99 -7.35 -23.53 7.04
CA SER A 99 -7.31 -23.86 8.47
C SER A 99 -6.03 -24.61 8.79
N TYR A 100 -5.33 -24.19 9.84
CA TYR A 100 -4.08 -24.78 10.30
C TYR A 100 -4.17 -25.04 11.81
N THR A 101 -3.61 -26.17 12.24
CA THR A 101 -3.59 -26.55 13.66
C THR A 101 -2.26 -27.16 14.06
N SER A 102 -1.87 -26.96 15.32
CA SER A 102 -0.76 -27.64 15.97
C SER A 102 -0.99 -27.74 17.49
N GLU A 103 -0.01 -28.27 18.23
CA GLU A 103 0.02 -28.22 19.69
C GLU A 103 0.08 -26.79 20.28
N LEU A 104 0.45 -25.80 19.45
CA LEU A 104 0.53 -24.38 19.81
C LEU A 104 -0.74 -23.60 19.46
N GLY A 105 -1.78 -24.28 18.96
CA GLY A 105 -3.10 -23.69 18.75
C GLY A 105 -3.62 -23.84 17.32
N SER A 106 -4.39 -22.84 16.86
CA SER A 106 -5.06 -22.87 15.57
C SER A 106 -5.05 -21.51 14.87
N MET A 107 -5.02 -21.53 13.54
CA MET A 107 -5.12 -20.36 12.67
C MET A 107 -6.13 -20.64 11.56
N GLN A 108 -6.99 -19.67 11.27
CA GLN A 108 -7.89 -19.67 10.14
C GLN A 108 -7.67 -18.41 9.31
N LEU A 109 -7.71 -18.54 7.99
CA LEU A 109 -7.60 -17.44 7.04
C LEU A 109 -8.70 -17.56 5.99
N SER A 110 -9.48 -16.50 5.77
CA SER A 110 -10.47 -16.42 4.69
C SER A 110 -9.82 -16.01 3.37
N ARG A 111 -10.51 -16.27 2.26
CA ARG A 111 -10.10 -15.74 0.93
C ARG A 111 -10.09 -14.22 0.84
N SER A 112 -10.84 -13.52 1.69
CA SER A 112 -10.83 -12.04 1.76
C SER A 112 -9.70 -11.49 2.64
N GLY A 113 -8.84 -12.36 3.20
CA GLY A 113 -7.72 -11.97 4.04
C GLY A 113 -8.04 -11.87 5.52
N GLU A 114 -9.23 -12.25 5.98
CA GLU A 114 -9.55 -12.25 7.41
C GLU A 114 -8.82 -13.40 8.11
N LEU A 115 -7.89 -13.06 9.00
CA LEU A 115 -7.11 -13.99 9.80
C LEU A 115 -7.61 -14.00 11.23
N THR A 116 -7.78 -15.20 11.78
CA THR A 116 -7.96 -15.42 13.22
C THR A 116 -7.03 -16.52 13.69
N ALA A 117 -6.26 -16.26 14.74
CA ALA A 117 -5.40 -17.24 15.38
C ALA A 117 -5.61 -17.24 16.90
N ARG A 118 -5.57 -18.43 17.48
CA ARG A 118 -5.64 -18.68 18.92
C ARG A 118 -4.44 -19.51 19.29
N LEU A 119 -3.62 -18.99 20.20
CA LEU A 119 -2.28 -19.49 20.47
C LEU A 119 -2.17 -19.99 21.90
N THR A 120 -1.53 -21.13 22.06
CA THR A 120 -1.20 -21.75 23.34
C THR A 120 0.30 -21.93 23.46
N GLY A 121 0.86 -21.60 24.62
CA GLY A 121 2.28 -21.88 24.91
C GLY A 121 3.29 -20.94 24.24
N ALA A 122 2.88 -19.76 23.77
CA ALA A 122 3.85 -18.74 23.36
C ALA A 122 4.75 -18.32 24.52
N SER A 123 6.04 -18.14 24.25
CA SER A 123 6.99 -17.65 25.25
C SER A 123 6.71 -16.19 25.62
N GLN A 124 7.01 -15.81 26.86
CA GLN A 124 6.89 -14.42 27.30
C GLN A 124 7.89 -13.53 26.56
N ALA A 125 7.39 -12.40 26.06
CA ALA A 125 8.17 -11.37 25.41
C ALA A 125 8.50 -10.22 26.38
N HIS A 126 9.77 -9.83 26.44
CA HIS A 126 10.18 -8.63 27.19
C HIS A 126 9.82 -7.33 26.45
N ASP A 127 9.86 -7.36 25.12
CA ASP A 127 9.52 -6.25 24.23
C ASP A 127 8.48 -6.76 23.22
N LEU A 128 7.25 -6.28 23.37
CA LEU A 128 6.11 -6.73 22.58
C LEU A 128 6.25 -6.31 21.12
N ALA A 129 6.61 -5.05 20.85
CA ALA A 129 6.77 -4.54 19.49
C ALA A 129 7.89 -5.27 18.74
N ARG A 130 9.02 -5.57 19.42
CA ARG A 130 10.10 -6.38 18.82
C ARG A 130 9.66 -7.83 18.59
N ALA A 131 8.88 -8.42 19.51
CA ALA A 131 8.33 -9.75 19.31
C ALA A 131 7.35 -9.80 18.14
N THR A 132 6.46 -8.81 18.01
CA THR A 132 5.53 -8.69 16.88
C THR A 132 6.29 -8.57 15.55
N ARG A 133 7.31 -7.71 15.47
CA ARG A 133 8.17 -7.61 14.26
C ARG A 133 8.85 -8.93 13.89
N ARG A 134 9.15 -9.80 14.86
CA ARG A 134 9.69 -11.14 14.57
C ARG A 134 8.63 -12.04 13.95
N TYR A 135 7.41 -12.06 14.48
CA TYR A 135 6.31 -12.81 13.89
C TYR A 135 6.04 -12.34 12.47
N LEU A 136 5.85 -11.04 12.27
CA LEU A 136 5.59 -10.44 10.95
C LEU A 136 6.65 -10.85 9.91
N ARG A 137 7.95 -10.76 10.27
CA ARG A 137 9.02 -11.22 9.36
C ARG A 137 8.96 -12.71 9.04
N SER A 138 8.58 -13.56 10.00
CA SER A 138 8.44 -15.01 9.76
C SER A 138 7.17 -15.36 9.00
N MET A 139 6.17 -14.49 9.00
CA MET A 139 4.93 -14.62 8.22
C MET A 139 5.07 -14.11 6.78
N ASP A 140 6.25 -13.61 6.38
CA ASP A 140 6.45 -12.82 5.15
C ASP A 140 5.49 -11.63 5.03
N PHE A 141 5.22 -10.99 6.17
CA PHE A 141 4.42 -9.78 6.22
C PHE A 141 5.29 -8.57 5.89
N ASP A 142 5.06 -7.99 4.71
CA ASP A 142 5.64 -6.69 4.34
C ASP A 142 5.01 -5.57 5.18
N LEU A 143 5.80 -5.00 6.08
CA LEU A 143 5.34 -4.06 7.10
C LEU A 143 5.36 -2.62 6.58
N SER A 144 4.19 -1.97 6.55
CA SER A 144 4.06 -0.53 6.31
C SER A 144 4.21 0.27 7.60
N ALA A 145 3.40 -0.04 8.61
CA ALA A 145 3.38 0.66 9.89
C ALA A 145 3.09 -0.31 11.04
N ILE A 146 3.56 0.01 12.24
CA ILE A 146 3.29 -0.76 13.46
C ILE A 146 3.00 0.21 14.61
N SER A 147 1.98 -0.10 15.40
CA SER A 147 1.63 0.68 16.57
C SER A 147 2.61 0.43 17.72
N GLU A 148 2.70 1.39 18.63
CA GLU A 148 3.22 1.11 19.97
C GLU A 148 2.29 0.14 20.71
N PRO A 149 2.80 -0.63 21.70
CA PRO A 149 1.97 -1.52 22.50
C PRO A 149 0.88 -0.77 23.26
N LEU A 150 -0.38 -1.07 22.97
CA LEU A 150 -1.54 -0.49 23.62
C LEU A 150 -2.01 -1.40 24.75
N ARG A 151 -2.32 -0.83 25.91
CA ARG A 151 -2.87 -1.59 27.05
C ARG A 151 -4.39 -1.69 26.93
N GLU A 152 -4.90 -2.89 26.71
CA GLU A 152 -6.34 -3.18 26.65
C GLU A 152 -6.95 -3.36 28.05
N SER A 153 -6.25 -4.11 28.91
CA SER A 153 -6.67 -4.37 30.29
C SER A 153 -5.47 -4.84 31.14
N ALA A 154 -5.71 -5.23 32.40
CA ALA A 154 -4.66 -5.71 33.28
C ALA A 154 -3.97 -6.96 32.69
N GLY A 155 -2.68 -6.82 32.37
CA GLY A 155 -1.88 -7.89 31.77
C GLY A 155 -2.21 -8.21 30.31
N VAL A 156 -3.02 -7.39 29.62
CA VAL A 156 -3.36 -7.59 28.20
C VAL A 156 -2.96 -6.37 27.39
N TYR A 157 -2.17 -6.62 26.35
CA TYR A 157 -1.64 -5.59 25.45
C TYR A 157 -1.85 -6.00 23.99
N SER A 158 -2.07 -5.03 23.13
CA SER A 158 -2.21 -5.21 21.68
C SER A 158 -1.11 -4.46 20.94
N VAL A 159 -0.67 -5.02 19.81
CA VAL A 159 0.21 -4.37 18.84
C VAL A 159 -0.39 -4.58 17.46
N THR A 160 -0.66 -3.50 16.73
CA THR A 160 -1.33 -3.56 15.42
C THR A 160 -0.36 -3.21 14.31
N ALA A 161 -0.38 -3.97 13.22
CA ALA A 161 0.45 -3.76 12.05
C ALA A 161 -0.39 -3.52 10.79
N VAL A 162 0.07 -2.61 9.93
CA VAL A 162 -0.49 -2.32 8.61
C VAL A 162 0.40 -2.95 7.55
N GLN A 163 -0.19 -3.68 6.62
CA GLN A 163 0.55 -4.36 5.56
C GLN A 163 0.85 -3.40 4.40
N SER A 164 1.97 -3.62 3.70
CA SER A 164 2.24 -2.98 2.41
C SER A 164 2.14 -3.99 1.27
N LEU A 165 1.72 -3.50 0.09
CA LEU A 165 1.83 -4.21 -1.18
C LEU A 165 2.51 -3.28 -2.19
N CYS A 166 3.48 -3.81 -2.94
CA CYS A 166 4.29 -3.04 -3.89
C CYS A 166 4.96 -1.78 -3.28
N GLY A 167 5.29 -1.83 -1.99
CA GLY A 167 5.96 -0.73 -1.26
C GLY A 167 5.04 0.37 -0.76
N VAL A 168 3.71 0.27 -0.98
CA VAL A 168 2.71 1.23 -0.46
C VAL A 168 1.79 0.57 0.55
N PRO A 169 1.21 1.31 1.51
CA PRO A 169 0.26 0.74 2.48
C PRO A 169 -0.96 0.13 1.80
N VAL A 170 -1.47 -0.96 2.39
CA VAL A 170 -2.84 -1.39 2.19
C VAL A 170 -3.69 -0.71 3.25
N PHE A 171 -4.45 0.31 2.84
CA PHE A 171 -5.35 1.03 3.73
C PHE A 171 -6.40 0.10 4.29
N GLU A 172 -6.85 0.43 5.51
CA GLU A 172 -7.83 -0.36 6.28
C GLU A 172 -7.36 -1.79 6.62
N SER A 173 -6.15 -2.17 6.21
CA SER A 173 -5.50 -3.38 6.71
C SER A 173 -4.98 -3.17 8.12
N ALA A 174 -5.32 -4.11 9.00
CA ALA A 174 -4.86 -4.12 10.37
C ALA A 174 -4.74 -5.56 10.87
N LEU A 175 -3.54 -6.00 11.21
CA LEU A 175 -3.29 -7.27 11.88
C LEU A 175 -2.88 -7.03 13.33
N THR A 176 -3.72 -7.46 14.27
CA THR A 176 -3.57 -7.16 15.69
C THR A 176 -3.09 -8.36 16.48
N PHE A 177 -1.94 -8.20 17.14
CA PHE A 177 -1.30 -9.20 18.00
C PHE A 177 -1.64 -8.89 19.46
N THR A 178 -2.37 -9.80 20.11
CA THR A 178 -2.80 -9.64 21.51
C THR A 178 -1.97 -10.53 22.44
N TYR A 179 -1.25 -9.88 23.35
CA TYR A 179 -0.41 -10.48 24.37
C TYR A 179 -1.15 -10.54 25.71
N ARG A 180 -1.15 -11.71 26.36
CA ARG A 180 -1.63 -11.90 27.73
C ARG A 180 -0.48 -12.32 28.62
N ASN A 181 -0.23 -11.58 29.69
CA ASN A 181 0.94 -11.78 30.57
C ASN A 181 2.24 -11.88 29.76
N SER A 182 2.38 -10.97 28.79
CA SER A 182 3.50 -10.89 27.83
C SER A 182 3.68 -12.07 26.88
N ALA A 183 2.80 -13.08 26.89
CA ALA A 183 2.81 -14.17 25.91
C ALA A 183 1.77 -13.90 24.81
N LEU A 184 2.12 -14.14 23.54
CA LEU A 184 1.18 -13.99 22.44
C LEU A 184 0.04 -15.01 22.58
N SER A 185 -1.20 -14.54 22.62
CA SER A 185 -2.37 -15.40 22.86
C SER A 185 -3.33 -15.44 21.68
N ARG A 186 -3.33 -14.38 20.87
CA ARG A 186 -4.36 -14.13 19.87
C ARG A 186 -3.81 -13.22 18.76
N VAL A 187 -4.16 -13.51 17.51
CA VAL A 187 -3.89 -12.65 16.35
C VAL A 187 -5.17 -12.56 15.52
N ASP A 188 -5.66 -11.35 15.25
CA ASP A 188 -6.89 -11.15 14.48
C ASP A 188 -6.77 -9.93 13.58
N GLY A 189 -7.53 -9.94 12.48
CA GLY A 189 -7.67 -8.83 11.57
C GLY A 189 -7.39 -9.26 10.14
N THR A 190 -6.78 -8.41 9.34
CA THR A 190 -6.50 -8.69 7.93
C THR A 190 -5.05 -9.08 7.70
N PHE A 191 -4.84 -10.16 6.97
CA PHE A 191 -3.55 -10.60 6.46
C PHE A 191 -3.71 -11.04 5.01
N TYR A 192 -2.93 -10.44 4.12
CA TYR A 192 -2.87 -10.80 2.71
C TYR A 192 -1.57 -11.56 2.47
N PRO A 193 -1.60 -12.91 2.37
CA PRO A 193 -0.38 -13.69 2.22
C PRO A 193 0.32 -13.36 0.91
N THR A 194 1.63 -13.56 0.89
CA THR A 194 2.43 -13.44 -0.33
C THR A 194 1.89 -14.41 -1.39
N GLY A 195 1.72 -13.88 -2.60
CA GLY A 195 1.26 -14.61 -3.77
C GLY A 195 1.80 -13.97 -5.03
N GLU A 196 1.52 -14.58 -6.18
CA GLU A 196 1.88 -13.98 -7.46
C GLU A 196 1.01 -12.73 -7.69
N THR A 197 1.67 -11.60 -7.91
CA THR A 197 0.97 -10.33 -8.16
C THR A 197 0.73 -10.16 -9.65
N VAL A 198 -0.53 -10.22 -10.07
CA VAL A 198 -0.93 -10.07 -11.47
C VAL A 198 -1.58 -8.70 -11.67
N ARG A 199 -1.14 -7.97 -12.68
CA ARG A 199 -1.75 -6.70 -13.07
C ARG A 199 -3.08 -6.95 -13.80
N VAL A 200 -4.13 -6.25 -13.36
CA VAL A 200 -5.50 -6.40 -13.90
C VAL A 200 -6.13 -5.08 -14.38
N SER A 201 -5.40 -3.96 -14.34
CA SER A 201 -5.80 -2.71 -15.02
C SER A 201 -4.91 -2.36 -16.20
N GLU A 202 -5.50 -1.79 -17.26
CA GLU A 202 -4.73 -1.25 -18.39
C GLU A 202 -4.06 0.08 -18.06
N SER A 203 -4.75 0.94 -17.31
CA SER A 203 -4.21 2.25 -16.91
C SER A 203 -3.51 2.16 -15.56
N ALA A 204 -2.47 2.98 -15.41
CA ALA A 204 -1.83 3.21 -14.12
C ALA A 204 -2.70 4.11 -13.24
N CYS A 205 -2.45 4.07 -11.93
CA CYS A 205 -3.00 4.98 -10.95
C CYS A 205 -2.74 6.43 -11.36
N ILE A 206 -3.74 7.29 -11.20
CA ILE A 206 -3.60 8.74 -11.42
C ILE A 206 -2.55 9.35 -10.48
N SER A 207 -2.05 10.53 -10.86
CA SER A 207 -1.14 11.31 -10.01
C SER A 207 -1.83 11.89 -8.77
N CYS A 208 -1.05 12.31 -7.78
CA CYS A 208 -1.56 13.03 -6.61
C CYS A 208 -2.34 14.29 -7.00
N ALA A 209 -1.81 15.06 -7.97
CA ALA A 209 -2.44 16.27 -8.47
C ALA A 209 -3.81 15.97 -9.12
N ASP A 210 -3.90 14.92 -9.94
CA ASP A 210 -5.18 14.49 -10.53
C ASP A 210 -6.18 14.04 -9.46
N ALA A 211 -5.71 13.34 -8.42
CA ALA A 211 -6.56 12.92 -7.31
C ALA A 211 -7.12 14.12 -6.53
N LEU A 212 -6.30 15.14 -6.28
CA LEU A 212 -6.71 16.39 -5.67
C LEU A 212 -7.72 17.16 -6.54
N VAL A 213 -7.58 17.14 -7.86
CA VAL A 213 -8.59 17.72 -8.77
C VAL A 213 -9.92 16.93 -8.67
N CYS A 214 -9.86 15.60 -8.59
CA CYS A 214 -11.06 14.77 -8.42
C CYS A 214 -11.77 15.06 -7.08
N LEU A 215 -11.01 15.15 -5.99
CA LEU A 215 -11.54 15.49 -4.66
C LEU A 215 -12.26 16.84 -4.69
N LEU A 216 -11.62 17.88 -5.24
CA LEU A 216 -12.21 19.20 -5.34
C LEU A 216 -13.50 19.20 -6.18
N SER A 217 -13.50 18.47 -7.29
CA SER A 217 -14.66 18.32 -8.17
C SER A 217 -15.83 17.59 -7.50
N SER A 218 -15.56 16.76 -6.48
CA SER A 218 -16.58 16.01 -5.74
C SER A 218 -17.19 16.77 -4.56
N ARG A 219 -16.69 17.98 -4.25
CA ARG A 219 -17.06 18.75 -3.05
C ARG A 219 -18.57 18.98 -2.94
N ASP A 220 -19.21 19.46 -4.00
CA ASP A 220 -20.64 19.74 -4.00
C ASP A 220 -21.48 18.46 -3.87
N SER A 221 -21.07 17.39 -4.55
CA SER A 221 -21.80 16.11 -4.55
C SER A 221 -21.72 15.37 -3.22
N LEU A 222 -20.57 15.48 -2.54
CA LEU A 222 -20.33 14.84 -1.24
C LEU A 222 -20.72 15.78 -0.08
N GLY A 223 -20.91 17.07 -0.34
CA GLY A 223 -21.37 18.06 0.64
C GLY A 223 -20.36 18.35 1.75
N TRP A 224 -19.07 18.07 1.55
CA TRP A 224 -18.05 18.31 2.57
C TRP A 224 -17.53 19.75 2.52
N VAL A 225 -17.23 20.31 3.69
CA VAL A 225 -16.79 21.70 3.85
C VAL A 225 -15.54 21.75 4.73
N GLY A 226 -14.38 21.56 4.09
CA GLY A 226 -13.07 21.78 4.70
C GLY A 226 -12.41 23.07 4.23
N SER A 227 -11.30 23.40 4.88
CA SER A 227 -10.47 24.58 4.60
C SER A 227 -9.00 24.25 4.34
N GLU A 228 -8.56 23.02 4.57
CA GLU A 228 -7.15 22.65 4.42
C GLU A 228 -6.96 21.17 4.00
N ILE A 229 -6.03 20.93 3.07
CA ILE A 229 -5.48 19.59 2.81
C ILE A 229 -4.32 19.35 3.76
N LEU A 230 -4.44 18.32 4.60
CA LEU A 230 -3.47 17.98 5.64
C LEU A 230 -2.42 16.98 5.16
N SER A 231 -2.84 15.97 4.39
CA SER A 231 -1.94 14.94 3.90
C SER A 231 -2.48 14.25 2.65
N CYS A 232 -1.56 13.71 1.85
CA CYS A 232 -1.85 12.85 0.72
C CYS A 232 -0.96 11.61 0.82
N GLU A 233 -1.53 10.42 0.67
CA GLU A 233 -0.79 9.17 0.67
C GLU A 233 -1.35 8.22 -0.38
N GLN A 234 -0.46 7.61 -1.16
CA GLN A 234 -0.83 6.60 -2.14
C GLN A 234 -0.83 5.22 -1.48
N GLY A 235 -1.82 4.39 -1.78
CA GLY A 235 -1.92 3.05 -1.23
C GLY A 235 -2.88 2.16 -1.99
N TYR A 236 -3.15 0.98 -1.45
CA TYR A 236 -4.14 0.04 -1.97
C TYR A 236 -5.34 -0.07 -1.04
N VAL A 237 -6.51 -0.33 -1.60
CA VAL A 237 -7.65 -0.89 -0.86
C VAL A 237 -7.99 -2.26 -1.42
N HIS A 238 -8.38 -3.18 -0.54
CA HIS A 238 -8.94 -4.46 -0.96
C HIS A 238 -10.31 -4.22 -1.61
N SER A 239 -10.52 -4.80 -2.79
CA SER A 239 -11.77 -4.71 -3.55
C SER A 239 -12.42 -6.07 -3.58
N GLU A 240 -13.60 -6.18 -2.98
CA GLU A 240 -14.44 -7.36 -3.16
C GLU A 240 -14.88 -7.47 -4.62
N THR A 241 -14.71 -8.64 -5.20
CA THR A 241 -15.16 -8.97 -6.55
C THR A 241 -16.11 -10.17 -6.49
N ALA A 242 -16.91 -10.37 -7.54
CA ALA A 242 -17.75 -11.56 -7.66
C ALA A 242 -16.92 -12.84 -7.89
N SER A 243 -15.67 -12.69 -8.36
CA SER A 243 -14.69 -13.77 -8.34
C SER A 243 -14.12 -13.92 -6.94
N SER A 244 -13.60 -15.10 -6.58
CA SER A 244 -12.88 -15.27 -5.32
C SER A 244 -11.44 -14.73 -5.39
N ALA A 245 -11.19 -13.73 -6.24
CA ALA A 245 -9.86 -13.17 -6.46
C ALA A 245 -9.60 -12.06 -5.45
N MET A 246 -8.41 -12.09 -4.83
CA MET A 246 -7.99 -11.09 -3.86
C MET A 246 -7.45 -9.87 -4.63
N ARG A 247 -8.35 -8.95 -4.95
CA ARG A 247 -8.07 -7.78 -5.79
C ARG A 247 -7.76 -6.55 -4.96
N PHE A 248 -6.78 -5.77 -5.41
CA PHE A 248 -6.42 -4.49 -4.82
C PHE A 248 -6.46 -3.40 -5.87
N VAL A 249 -7.08 -2.27 -5.51
CA VAL A 249 -7.18 -1.09 -6.36
C VAL A 249 -6.33 0.01 -5.74
N PRO A 250 -5.42 0.64 -6.51
CA PRO A 250 -4.63 1.73 -5.98
C PRO A 250 -5.53 2.95 -5.78
N VAL A 251 -5.35 3.65 -4.66
CA VAL A 251 -6.10 4.84 -4.28
C VAL A 251 -5.16 5.89 -3.71
N TRP A 252 -5.64 7.13 -3.69
CA TRP A 252 -5.08 8.20 -2.89
C TRP A 252 -5.94 8.42 -1.66
N ARG A 253 -5.33 8.32 -0.47
CA ARG A 253 -5.90 8.78 0.79
C ARG A 253 -5.54 10.24 0.99
N ILE A 254 -6.56 11.09 1.07
CA ILE A 254 -6.40 12.53 1.24
C ILE A 254 -7.08 12.91 2.55
N GLU A 255 -6.31 13.46 3.47
CA GLU A 255 -6.82 13.97 4.74
C GLU A 255 -7.04 15.46 4.66
N THR A 256 -8.18 15.89 5.18
CA THR A 256 -8.55 17.30 5.32
C THR A 256 -8.99 17.57 6.74
N ASP A 257 -9.11 18.84 7.10
CA ASP A 257 -9.73 19.27 8.36
C ASP A 257 -11.22 18.90 8.50
N ALA A 258 -11.88 18.51 7.42
CA ALA A 258 -13.29 18.07 7.40
C ALA A 258 -13.47 16.54 7.30
N GLY A 259 -12.38 15.78 7.16
CA GLY A 259 -12.42 14.33 7.07
C GLY A 259 -11.43 13.74 6.07
N THR A 260 -11.46 12.42 5.97
CA THR A 260 -10.56 11.64 5.11
C THR A 260 -11.30 11.09 3.91
N PHE A 261 -10.66 11.12 2.74
CA PHE A 261 -11.23 10.68 1.48
C PHE A 261 -10.33 9.65 0.80
N HIS A 262 -10.94 8.67 0.15
CA HIS A 262 -10.28 7.82 -0.83
C HIS A 262 -10.68 8.26 -2.25
N VAL A 263 -9.68 8.54 -3.08
CA VAL A 263 -9.85 8.76 -4.52
C VAL A 263 -9.31 7.56 -5.27
N SER A 264 -10.16 6.87 -6.02
CA SER A 264 -9.76 5.70 -6.80
C SER A 264 -8.76 6.10 -7.89
N GLY A 265 -7.60 5.46 -7.87
CA GLY A 265 -6.54 5.66 -8.86
C GLY A 265 -6.93 5.24 -10.27
N ILE A 266 -7.97 4.41 -10.40
CA ILE A 266 -8.40 3.84 -11.68
C ILE A 266 -9.72 4.46 -12.13
N THR A 267 -10.72 4.49 -11.27
CA THR A 267 -12.07 4.98 -11.63
C THR A 267 -12.27 6.46 -11.36
N ARG A 268 -11.36 7.10 -10.62
CA ARG A 268 -11.46 8.50 -10.15
C ARG A 268 -12.66 8.78 -9.24
N GLU A 269 -13.34 7.73 -8.80
CA GLU A 269 -14.43 7.83 -7.82
C GLU A 269 -13.88 8.32 -6.48
N VAL A 270 -14.57 9.28 -5.87
CA VAL A 270 -14.23 9.83 -4.55
C VAL A 270 -15.21 9.31 -3.51
N ARG A 271 -14.68 8.79 -2.40
CA ARG A 271 -15.46 8.33 -1.27
C ARG A 271 -14.95 8.96 0.00
N GLN A 272 -15.86 9.48 0.83
CA GLN A 272 -15.53 9.92 2.17
C GLN A 272 -15.50 8.71 3.10
N LEU A 273 -14.46 8.62 3.94
CA LEU A 273 -14.35 7.63 4.98
C LEU A 273 -15.12 8.12 6.22
N VAL A 274 -15.86 7.21 6.83
CA VAL A 274 -16.55 7.50 8.10
C VAL A 274 -15.51 7.47 9.21
N SER A 275 -15.36 8.57 9.93
CA SER A 275 -14.52 8.69 11.13
C SER A 275 -15.08 7.90 12.31
#